data_AF-A0A7S2JZG0-F1
#
_entry.id   AF-A0A7S2JZG0-F1
#
_cell.length_a   1.000
_cell.length_b   1.000
_cell.length_c   1.000
_cell.angle_alpha   90.00
_cell.angle_beta   90.00
_cell.angle_gamma   90.00
#
_symmetry.space_group_name_H-M   'P 1'
#
loop_
_entity.id
_entity.type
_entity.pdbx_description
1 polymer ?
#
loop_
_entity_poly.entity_id
_entity_poly.type
_entity_poly.pdbx_seq_one_letter_code
_entity_poly.pdbx_strand_id
1 'polypeptide(L)'
;CSHALREAFRVVDGAVQKISHWSFQGSCAVCCMIVESGQNNNSTTSTYVVSGNIGDSRAVLSRSKRAVDLTVDHKPNDYQERKRVESLGGAVRWHGATDKDGKPIEST
;
A
#
# COMPACT_ATOMS: atom_id res chain seq x y z
N CYS A 1 9.28 -10.31 -10.43
CA CYS A 1 8.81 -10.23 -9.04
C CYS A 1 7.61 -9.29 -8.85
N SER A 2 7.56 -8.11 -9.48
CA SER A 2 6.39 -7.20 -9.38
C SER A 2 5.08 -7.82 -9.88
N HIS A 3 5.11 -8.57 -10.99
CA HIS A 3 3.94 -9.30 -11.49
C HIS A 3 3.40 -10.32 -10.46
N ALA A 4 4.29 -11.03 -9.76
CA ALA A 4 3.90 -12.03 -8.77
C ALA A 4 3.14 -11.41 -7.59
N LEU A 5 3.61 -10.27 -7.07
CA LEU A 5 2.90 -9.55 -6.00
C LEU A 5 1.55 -9.02 -6.46
N ARG A 6 1.46 -8.48 -7.69
CA ARG A 6 0.20 -8.01 -8.26
C ARG A 6 -0.82 -9.14 -8.40
N GLU A 7 -0.41 -10.28 -8.95
CA GLU A 7 -1.30 -11.44 -9.08
C GLU A 7 -1.69 -12.00 -7.71
N ALA A 8 -0.79 -12.01 -6.73
CA ALA A 8 -1.11 -12.43 -5.38
C ALA A 8 -2.24 -11.59 -4.77
N PHE A 9 -2.16 -10.26 -4.85
CA PHE A 9 -3.25 -9.39 -4.40
C PHE A 9 -4.56 -9.67 -5.15
N ARG A 10 -4.51 -9.80 -6.47
CA ARG A 10 -5.70 -10.06 -7.30
C ARG A 10 -6.38 -11.38 -6.95
N VAL A 11 -5.60 -12.45 -6.76
CA VAL A 11 -6.12 -13.79 -6.44
C VAL A 11 -6.72 -13.81 -5.05
N VAL A 12 -6.05 -13.22 -4.06
CA VAL A 12 -6.56 -13.14 -2.68
C VAL A 12 -7.84 -12.30 -2.62
N ASP A 13 -7.85 -11.12 -3.23
CA ASP A 13 -9.04 -10.26 -3.27
C ASP A 13 -10.23 -10.97 -3.93
N GLY A 14 -10.00 -11.64 -5.06
CA GLY A 14 -11.04 -12.44 -5.73
C GLY A 14 -11.55 -13.64 -4.91
N ALA A 15 -10.75 -14.18 -3.98
CA ALA A 15 -11.20 -15.21 -3.05
C ALA A 15 -12.01 -14.61 -1.89
N VAL A 16 -11.56 -13.47 -1.33
CA VAL A 16 -12.24 -12.73 -0.26
C VAL A 16 -13.62 -12.26 -0.70
N GLN A 17 -13.76 -11.74 -1.92
CA GLN A 17 -15.05 -11.29 -2.47
C GLN A 17 -16.12 -12.39 -2.53
N LYS A 18 -15.73 -13.67 -2.52
CA LYS A 18 -16.67 -14.80 -2.54
C LYS A 18 -17.25 -15.13 -1.15
N ILE A 19 -16.71 -14.52 -0.09
CA ILE A 19 -17.11 -14.77 1.30
C ILE A 19 -18.19 -13.76 1.69
N SER A 20 -19.46 -14.20 1.68
CA SER A 20 -20.63 -13.33 1.85
C SER A 20 -20.71 -12.60 3.20
N HIS A 21 -20.24 -13.22 4.29
CA HIS A 21 -20.28 -12.58 5.61
C HIS A 21 -19.20 -11.49 5.79
N TRP A 22 -18.33 -11.29 4.80
CA TRP A 22 -17.33 -10.21 4.75
C TRP A 22 -17.70 -9.08 3.79
N SER A 23 -18.90 -9.07 3.20
CA SER A 23 -19.30 -8.07 2.18
C SER A 23 -19.22 -6.59 2.60
N PHE A 24 -19.14 -6.30 3.90
CA PHE A 24 -18.98 -4.95 4.45
C PHE A 24 -17.70 -4.79 5.28
N GLN A 25 -16.79 -5.74 5.15
CA GLN A 25 -15.51 -5.74 5.83
C GLN A 25 -14.40 -5.53 4.81
N GLY A 26 -13.31 -4.92 5.26
CA GLY A 26 -12.12 -4.70 4.47
C GLY A 26 -10.89 -4.77 5.36
N SER A 27 -9.72 -4.89 4.75
CA SER A 27 -8.44 -4.84 5.44
C SER A 27 -7.45 -4.08 4.59
N CYS A 28 -6.53 -3.38 5.24
CA CYS A 28 -5.28 -2.97 4.60
C CYS A 28 -4.39 -4.21 4.41
N ALA A 29 -3.50 -4.15 3.42
CA ALA A 29 -2.54 -5.21 3.16
C ALA A 29 -1.22 -4.62 2.65
N VAL A 30 -0.13 -4.97 3.33
CA VAL A 30 1.23 -4.65 2.95
C VAL A 30 2.05 -5.94 2.83
N CYS A 31 2.84 -6.07 1.78
CA CYS A 31 3.68 -7.24 1.54
C CYS A 31 5.09 -6.82 1.16
N CYS A 32 6.10 -7.51 1.70
CA CYS A 32 7.51 -7.35 1.34
C CYS A 32 8.09 -8.72 0.97
N MET A 33 8.66 -8.82 -0.22
CA MET A 33 9.33 -10.00 -0.73
C MET A 33 10.83 -9.74 -0.84
N ILE A 34 11.62 -10.54 -0.15
CA ILE A 34 13.09 -10.53 -0.25
C ILE A 34 13.48 -11.51 -1.36
N VAL A 35 14.23 -11.04 -2.34
CA VAL A 35 14.65 -11.82 -3.51
C VAL A 35 16.17 -11.82 -3.55
N GLU A 36 16.77 -13.01 -3.49
CA GLU A 36 18.20 -13.19 -3.66
C GLU A 36 18.48 -13.65 -5.09
N SER A 37 19.44 -13.01 -5.75
CA SER A 37 19.87 -13.35 -7.11
C SER A 37 21.38 -13.53 -7.13
N GLY A 38 21.84 -14.73 -7.44
CA GLY A 38 23.27 -15.06 -7.57
C GLY A 38 23.57 -15.72 -8.91
N GLN A 39 24.77 -15.48 -9.44
CA GLN A 39 25.34 -16.25 -10.56
C GLN A 39 26.21 -17.38 -9.98
N ASN A 40 25.97 -18.62 -10.41
CA ASN A 40 26.68 -19.81 -9.90
C ASN A 40 28.18 -19.85 -10.18
N ASN A 41 28.72 -18.91 -10.96
CA ASN A 41 30.09 -19.00 -11.47
C ASN A 41 31.00 -17.79 -11.15
N ASN A 42 30.57 -16.83 -10.32
CA ASN A 42 31.42 -15.76 -9.74
C ASN A 42 30.68 -15.02 -8.61
N SER A 43 30.76 -15.57 -7.40
CA SER A 43 30.35 -15.13 -6.04
C SER A 43 29.81 -13.69 -5.81
N THR A 44 28.81 -13.23 -6.55
CA THR A 44 28.07 -12.00 -6.24
C THR A 44 26.59 -12.32 -6.14
N THR A 45 26.08 -12.29 -4.91
CA THR A 45 24.65 -12.36 -4.61
C THR A 45 24.11 -10.95 -4.41
N SER A 46 23.09 -10.58 -5.17
CA SER A 46 22.33 -9.34 -5.00
C SER A 46 21.02 -9.63 -4.27
N THR A 47 20.72 -8.84 -3.24
CA THR A 47 19.45 -8.91 -2.50
C THR A 47 18.57 -7.74 -2.89
N TYR A 48 17.35 -8.03 -3.32
CA TYR A 48 16.31 -7.06 -3.67
C TYR A 48 15.16 -7.17 -2.67
N VAL A 49 14.55 -6.03 -2.34
CA VAL A 49 13.29 -5.98 -1.59
C VAL A 49 12.23 -5.44 -2.54
N VAL A 50 11.14 -6.20 -2.72
CA VAL A 50 10.00 -5.79 -3.53
C VAL A 50 8.79 -5.66 -2.61
N SER A 51 8.19 -4.47 -2.57
CA SER A 51 7.04 -4.17 -1.71
C SER A 51 5.77 -3.95 -2.53
N GLY A 52 4.61 -4.14 -1.88
CA GLY A 52 3.31 -3.76 -2.40
C GLY A 52 2.37 -3.38 -1.25
N ASN A 53 1.54 -2.36 -1.46
CA ASN A 53 0.63 -1.81 -0.45
C ASN A 53 -0.77 -1.56 -1.03
N ILE A 54 -1.79 -1.86 -0.24
CA ILE A 54 -3.19 -1.49 -0.47
C ILE A 54 -3.75 -1.01 0.87
N GLY A 55 -4.12 0.26 0.94
CA GLY A 55 -4.61 0.91 2.16
C GLY A 55 -3.53 1.75 2.83
N ASP A 56 -3.65 1.94 4.14
CA ASP A 56 -2.84 2.88 4.91
C ASP A 56 -1.94 2.24 5.98
N SER A 57 -1.71 0.93 5.85
CA SER A 57 -0.54 0.30 6.48
C SER A 57 0.74 0.72 5.74
N ARG A 58 1.89 0.63 6.42
CA ARG A 58 3.19 1.04 5.87
C ARG A 58 4.30 0.03 6.12
N ALA A 59 5.10 -0.23 5.09
CA ALA A 59 6.39 -0.90 5.22
C ALA A 59 7.54 0.10 5.25
N VAL A 60 8.42 -0.03 6.23
CA VAL A 60 9.61 0.81 6.43
C VAL A 60 10.83 -0.08 6.62
N LEU A 61 11.90 0.18 5.86
CA LEU A 61 13.18 -0.50 5.98
C LEU A 61 14.14 0.34 6.83
N SER A 62 14.73 -0.27 7.86
CA SER A 62 15.87 0.32 8.55
C SER A 62 17.17 -0.06 7.83
N ARG A 63 17.87 0.93 7.25
CA ARG A 63 19.17 0.73 6.60
C ARG A 63 20.13 1.84 7.00
N SER A 64 21.30 1.45 7.52
CA SER A 64 22.33 2.38 8.00
C SER A 64 21.81 3.40 9.01
N LYS A 65 21.03 2.92 10.00
CA LYS A 65 20.38 3.73 11.04
C LYS A 65 19.38 4.79 10.51
N ARG A 66 18.89 4.62 9.27
CA ARG A 66 17.84 5.47 8.69
C ARG A 66 16.62 4.64 8.36
N ALA A 67 15.45 5.18 8.66
CA ALA A 67 14.17 4.66 8.19
C ALA A 67 13.98 5.07 6.72
N VAL A 68 13.63 4.10 5.88
CA VAL A 68 13.36 4.29 4.46
C VAL A 68 11.99 3.70 4.16
N ASP A 69 11.04 4.54 3.79
CA ASP A 69 9.71 4.09 3.40
C ASP A 69 9.80 3.22 2.14
N LEU A 70 9.29 1.99 2.23
CA LEU A 70 9.22 1.06 1.09
C LEU A 70 7.88 1.17 0.35
N THR A 71 6.88 1.78 0.96
CA THR A 71 5.52 1.91 0.43
C THR A 71 4.97 3.30 0.71
N VAL A 72 4.01 3.72 -0.09
CA VAL A 72 3.23 4.94 0.11
C VAL A 72 1.82 4.56 0.56
N ASP A 73 1.30 5.23 1.58
CA ASP A 73 -0.05 5.00 2.08
C ASP A 73 -1.09 5.53 1.08
N HIS A 74 -2.16 4.78 0.85
CA HIS A 74 -3.26 5.22 0.00
C HIS A 74 -4.28 5.98 0.84
N LYS A 75 -4.07 7.29 1.01
CA LYS A 75 -4.97 8.17 1.75
C LYS A 75 -5.93 8.88 0.78
N PRO A 76 -7.22 9.08 1.14
CA PRO A 76 -8.19 9.74 0.24
C PRO A 76 -7.85 11.19 -0.14
N ASN A 77 -7.06 11.89 0.68
CA ASN A 77 -6.58 13.24 0.39
C ASN A 77 -5.38 13.28 -0.55
N ASP A 78 -4.73 12.15 -0.84
CA ASP A 78 -3.73 12.08 -1.90
C ASP A 78 -4.36 12.43 -3.25
N TYR A 79 -3.66 13.24 -4.04
CA TYR A 79 -4.20 13.75 -5.30
C TYR A 79 -4.56 12.64 -6.29
N GLN A 80 -3.76 11.57 -6.39
CA GLN A 80 -4.01 10.48 -7.33
C GLN A 80 -5.20 9.64 -6.85
N GLU A 81 -5.26 9.31 -5.57
CA GLU A 81 -6.37 8.54 -5.00
C GLU A 81 -7.68 9.32 -5.03
N ARG A 82 -7.64 10.61 -4.71
CA ARG A 82 -8.80 11.51 -4.84
C ARG A 82 -9.32 11.54 -6.28
N LYS A 83 -8.42 11.78 -7.24
CA LYS A 83 -8.78 11.81 -8.66
C LYS A 83 -9.37 10.47 -9.11
N ARG A 84 -8.80 9.34 -8.66
CA ARG A 84 -9.31 8.00 -8.96
C ARG A 84 -10.74 7.82 -8.44
N VAL A 85 -11.00 8.15 -7.17
CA VAL A 85 -12.33 8.06 -6.55
C VAL A 85 -13.34 8.96 -7.26
N GLU A 86 -13.00 10.23 -7.49
CA GLU A 86 -13.89 11.21 -8.11
C GLU A 86 -14.18 10.87 -9.59
N SER A 87 -13.20 10.32 -10.32
CA SER A 87 -13.40 9.87 -11.71
C SER A 87 -14.38 8.70 -11.86
N LEU A 88 -14.59 7.92 -10.79
CA LEU A 88 -15.55 6.83 -10.73
C LEU A 88 -16.91 7.27 -10.17
N GLY A 89 -17.15 8.59 -10.02
CA GLY A 89 -18.39 9.16 -9.51
C GLY A 89 -18.50 9.23 -7.98
N GLY A 90 -17.41 8.92 -7.26
CA GLY A 90 -17.33 9.07 -5.81
C GLY A 90 -17.02 10.51 -5.38
N ALA A 91 -16.92 10.74 -4.07
CA ALA A 91 -16.50 12.02 -3.50
C ALA A 91 -15.60 11.79 -2.28
N VAL A 92 -14.54 12.61 -2.15
CA VAL A 92 -13.70 12.63 -0.95
C VAL A 92 -14.14 13.78 -0.05
N ARG A 93 -14.52 13.46 1.19
CA ARG A 93 -14.94 14.43 2.21
C ARG A 93 -14.09 14.29 3.46
N TRP A 94 -13.83 15.42 4.11
CA TRP A 94 -13.13 15.45 5.38
C TRP A 94 -14.05 14.97 6.51
N HIS A 95 -13.58 14.00 7.29
CA HIS A 95 -14.26 13.47 8.48
C HIS A 95 -13.28 13.38 9.65
N GLY A 96 -12.73 14.52 10.07
CA GLY A 96 -11.76 14.63 11.15
C GLY A 96 -11.80 15.98 11.84
N ALA A 97 -10.80 16.26 12.68
CA ALA A 97 -10.68 17.54 13.37
C ALA A 97 -10.52 18.69 12.37
N THR A 98 -11.06 19.85 12.70
CA THR A 98 -10.86 21.08 11.93
C THR A 98 -10.27 22.14 12.83
N ASP A 99 -9.51 23.06 12.23
CA ASP A 99 -9.02 24.24 12.94
C ASP A 99 -10.16 25.23 13.19
N LYS A 100 -9.84 26.35 13.85
CA LYS A 100 -10.80 27.42 14.14
C LYS A 100 -11.45 28.04 12.89
N ASP A 101 -10.83 27.88 11.72
CA ASP A 101 -11.30 28.39 10.43
C ASP A 101 -12.09 27.32 9.65
N GLY A 102 -12.32 26.14 10.26
CA GLY A 102 -13.02 25.02 9.65
C GLY A 102 -12.17 24.23 8.65
N LYS A 103 -10.86 24.47 8.57
CA LYS A 103 -9.97 23.74 7.67
C LYS A 103 -9.57 22.39 8.27
N PRO A 104 -9.45 21.34 7.46
CA PRO A 104 -8.91 20.05 7.88
C PRO A 104 -7.59 20.17 8.66
N ILE A 105 -7.51 19.55 9.83
CA ILE A 105 -6.24 19.32 10.53
C ILE A 105 -5.75 17.94 10.13
N GLU A 106 -4.82 17.88 9.18
CA GLU A 106 -4.17 16.62 8.80
C GLU A 106 -3.20 16.20 9.90
N SER A 107 -3.58 15.19 10.68
CA SER A 107 -2.61 14.40 11.46
C SER A 107 -2.17 13.22 10.60
N THR A 108 -0.86 13.11 10.40
CA THR A 108 -0.12 12.14 9.58
C THR A 108 -0.81 10.80 9.33
#